data_AF-A9KHV1-F1
#
_entry.id   AF-A9KHV1-F1
#
_cell.length_a   1.000
_cell.length_b   1.000
_cell.length_c   1.000
_cell.angle_alpha   90.00
_cell.angle_beta   90.00
_cell.angle_gamma   90.00
#
_symmetry.space_group_name_H-M   'P 1'
#
loop_
_entity.id
_entity.type
_entity.pdbx_description
1 polymer ?
#
loop_
_entity_poly.entity_id
_entity_poly.type
_entity_poly.pdbx_seq_one_letter_code
_entity_poly.pdbx_strand_id
1 'polypeptide(L)'
;MYTNYILAGVLVLNFFLPIGYMLFKKQKQQKTTKWVFGSQIFVFFATVVVGSLLMFHNASSTVALAAATDAATGTAPVAADGLRFVAAALSTGMSTIGAGIAVASAASAALGALSEDSKIMGKALIFVALAEGVALYGMLISFMILNA
;
A
#
# COMPACT_ATOMS: atom_id res chain seq x y z
N MET A 1 -12.93 19.47 -4.83
CA MET A 1 -13.67 18.69 -3.82
C MET A 1 -14.22 17.37 -4.40
N TYR A 2 -15.03 17.38 -5.46
CA TYR A 2 -15.58 16.14 -6.07
C TYR A 2 -14.53 15.13 -6.53
N THR A 3 -13.40 15.59 -7.09
CA THR A 3 -12.29 14.73 -7.55
C THR A 3 -11.73 13.84 -6.43
N ASN A 4 -11.62 14.35 -5.20
CA ASN A 4 -11.07 13.60 -4.07
C ASN A 4 -12.02 12.49 -3.60
N TYR A 5 -13.34 12.75 -3.62
CA TYR A 5 -14.35 11.75 -3.27
C TYR A 5 -14.50 10.67 -4.35
N ILE A 6 -14.34 11.03 -5.63
CA ILE A 6 -14.33 10.06 -6.73
C ILE A 6 -13.08 9.17 -6.65
N LEU A 7 -11.90 9.74 -6.39
CA LEU A 7 -10.67 8.96 -6.20
C LEU A 7 -10.77 8.01 -5.00
N ALA A 8 -11.27 8.50 -3.86
CA ALA A 8 -11.49 7.68 -2.67
C ALA A 8 -12.51 6.56 -2.94
N GLY A 9 -13.60 6.86 -3.65
CA GLY A 9 -14.61 5.87 -4.05
C GLY A 9 -14.06 4.77 -4.98
N VAL A 10 -13.24 5.14 -5.96
CA VAL A 10 -12.56 4.20 -6.85
C VAL A 10 -11.57 3.32 -6.10
N LEU A 11 -10.83 3.89 -5.14
CA LEU A 11 -9.86 3.16 -4.32
C LEU A 11 -10.55 2.10 -3.44
N VAL A 12 -11.68 2.46 -2.82
CA VAL A 12 -12.50 1.55 -2.00
C VAL A 12 -13.09 0.44 -2.87
N LEU A 13 -13.67 0.77 -4.03
CA LEU A 13 -14.28 -0.20 -4.94
C LEU A 13 -13.27 -1.25 -5.44
N ASN A 14 -12.01 -0.86 -5.57
CA ASN A 14 -10.90 -1.72 -5.97
C ASN A 14 -10.67 -2.93 -5.04
N PHE A 15 -10.89 -2.72 -3.74
CA PHE A 15 -10.71 -3.75 -2.72
C PHE A 15 -11.85 -4.78 -2.77
N PHE A 16 -13.07 -4.33 -3.11
CA PHE A 16 -14.28 -5.16 -3.10
C PHE A 16 -14.57 -5.88 -4.41
N LEU A 17 -14.14 -5.35 -5.56
CA LEU A 17 -14.30 -5.96 -6.89
C LEU A 17 -13.79 -7.42 -6.98
N PRO A 18 -12.54 -7.74 -6.57
CA PRO A 18 -12.02 -9.11 -6.65
C PRO A 18 -12.70 -10.06 -5.65
N ILE A 19 -13.09 -9.57 -4.48
CA ILE A 19 -13.82 -10.35 -3.46
C ILE A 19 -15.24 -10.66 -3.95
N GLY A 20 -15.92 -9.70 -4.58
CA GLY A 20 -17.24 -9.87 -5.18
C GLY A 20 -17.26 -10.85 -6.35
N TYR A 21 -16.23 -10.82 -7.20
CA TYR A 21 -16.07 -11.80 -8.27
C TYR A 21 -15.87 -13.24 -7.74
N MET A 22 -15.17 -13.39 -6.61
CA MET A 22 -14.95 -14.68 -5.96
C MET A 22 -16.23 -15.24 -5.29
N LEU A 23 -17.09 -14.39 -4.75
CA LEU A 23 -18.39 -14.77 -4.20
C LEU A 23 -19.41 -15.17 -5.29
N PHE A 24 -19.37 -14.52 -6.46
CA PHE A 24 -20.26 -14.84 -7.57
C PHE A 24 -19.88 -16.15 -8.29
N LYS A 25 -18.60 -16.53 -8.27
CA LYS A 25 -18.13 -17.77 -8.88
C LYS A 25 -18.04 -18.89 -7.83
N LYS A 26 -19.18 -19.53 -7.57
CA LYS A 26 -19.33 -20.70 -6.67
C LYS A 26 -18.14 -21.67 -6.75
N GLN A 27 -17.45 -21.83 -5.61
CA GLN A 27 -16.75 -23.05 -5.14
C GLN A 27 -16.12 -23.98 -6.21
N LYS A 28 -15.23 -23.49 -7.07
CA LYS A 28 -14.32 -24.41 -7.78
C LYS A 28 -12.84 -24.03 -7.66
N GLN A 29 -12.28 -24.57 -6.57
CA GLN A 29 -10.94 -25.18 -6.46
C GLN A 29 -9.72 -24.25 -6.55
N GLN A 30 -9.02 -24.16 -5.41
CA GLN A 30 -7.63 -23.77 -5.08
C GLN A 30 -6.67 -23.17 -6.14
N LYS A 31 -6.80 -23.50 -7.43
CA LYS A 31 -6.02 -22.89 -8.52
C LYS A 31 -6.42 -21.44 -8.79
N THR A 32 -7.62 -21.00 -8.42
CA THR A 32 -8.07 -19.61 -8.63
C THR A 32 -7.39 -18.62 -7.68
N THR A 33 -6.92 -19.02 -6.49
CA THR A 33 -6.26 -18.11 -5.53
C THR A 33 -4.98 -17.49 -6.08
N LYS A 34 -4.21 -18.24 -6.89
CA LYS A 34 -3.00 -17.69 -7.56
C LYS A 34 -3.35 -16.64 -8.62
N TRP A 35 -4.45 -16.84 -9.34
CA TRP A 35 -4.98 -15.88 -10.31
C TRP A 35 -5.61 -14.65 -9.63
N VAL A 36 -6.19 -14.81 -8.44
CA VAL A 36 -6.75 -13.71 -7.64
C VAL A 36 -5.64 -12.86 -7.04
N PHE A 37 -4.56 -13.46 -6.52
CA PHE A 37 -3.37 -12.70 -6.07
C PHE A 37 -2.74 -11.91 -7.24
N GLY A 38 -2.62 -12.52 -8.41
CA GLY A 38 -2.15 -11.85 -9.61
C GLY A 38 -3.08 -10.71 -10.05
N SER A 39 -4.40 -10.93 -9.99
CA SER A 39 -5.39 -9.89 -10.24
C SER A 39 -5.32 -8.76 -9.21
N GLN A 40 -5.05 -9.03 -7.93
CA GLN A 40 -4.95 -8.00 -6.89
C GLN A 40 -3.71 -7.13 -7.09
N ILE A 41 -2.56 -7.75 -7.42
CA ILE A 41 -1.33 -7.03 -7.77
C ILE A 41 -1.59 -6.16 -9.02
N PHE A 42 -2.21 -6.74 -10.05
CA PHE A 42 -2.47 -6.05 -11.31
C PHE A 42 -3.41 -4.85 -11.11
N VAL A 43 -4.51 -5.03 -10.38
CA VAL A 43 -5.47 -3.96 -10.13
C VAL A 43 -4.87 -2.89 -9.20
N PHE A 44 -4.05 -3.24 -8.20
CA PHE A 44 -3.32 -2.28 -7.37
C PHE A 44 -2.39 -1.40 -8.22
N PHE A 45 -1.51 -1.99 -9.01
CA PHE A 45 -0.61 -1.23 -9.89
C PHE A 45 -1.36 -0.45 -10.97
N ALA A 46 -2.42 -1.01 -11.56
CA ALA A 46 -3.27 -0.28 -12.52
C ALA A 46 -3.92 0.96 -11.88
N THR A 47 -4.32 0.88 -10.62
CA THR A 47 -4.92 2.00 -9.89
C THR A 47 -3.88 3.06 -9.54
N VAL A 48 -2.66 2.66 -9.18
CA VAL A 48 -1.54 3.59 -8.98
C VAL A 48 -1.21 4.33 -10.30
N VAL A 49 -1.19 3.62 -11.43
CA VAL A 49 -0.91 4.21 -12.75
C VAL A 49 -2.03 5.14 -13.20
N VAL A 50 -3.30 4.71 -13.10
CA VAL A 50 -4.45 5.54 -13.44
C VAL A 50 -4.54 6.75 -12.51
N GLY A 51 -4.34 6.59 -11.20
CA GLY A 51 -4.28 7.69 -10.25
C GLY A 51 -3.18 8.69 -10.58
N SER A 52 -1.98 8.22 -10.96
CA SER A 52 -0.88 9.07 -11.41
C SER A 52 -1.24 9.83 -12.70
N LEU A 53 -1.82 9.17 -13.70
CA LEU A 53 -2.22 9.81 -14.96
C LEU A 53 -3.32 10.86 -14.76
N LEU A 54 -4.30 10.60 -13.89
CA LEU A 54 -5.36 11.55 -13.55
C LEU A 54 -4.81 12.76 -12.77
N MET A 55 -3.84 12.55 -11.88
CA MET A 55 -3.14 13.64 -11.16
C MET A 55 -2.29 14.48 -12.12
N PHE A 56 -1.59 13.86 -13.07
CA PHE A 56 -0.84 14.56 -14.12
C PHE A 56 -1.75 15.36 -15.08
N HIS A 57 -2.96 14.87 -15.38
CA HIS A 57 -3.94 15.60 -16.19
C HIS A 57 -4.50 16.85 -15.49
N ASN A 58 -4.60 16.83 -14.15
CA ASN A 58 -5.01 17.99 -13.36
C ASN A 58 -3.83 18.92 -13.00
N ALA A 59 -2.58 18.45 -13.08
CA ALA A 59 -1.40 19.27 -12.82
C ALA A 59 -1.24 20.43 -13.81
N SER A 60 -1.65 20.26 -15.07
CA SER A 60 -1.57 21.32 -16.09
C SER A 60 -2.46 22.53 -15.77
N SER A 61 -3.56 22.34 -15.04
CA SER A 61 -4.51 23.41 -14.68
C SER A 61 -4.27 23.98 -13.27
N THR A 62 -3.66 23.22 -12.36
CA THR A 62 -3.30 23.70 -11.02
C THR A 62 -1.96 24.42 -10.97
N VAL A 63 -1.00 24.08 -11.84
CA VAL A 63 0.29 24.81 -11.95
C VAL A 63 0.10 26.26 -12.40
N ALA A 64 -0.91 26.54 -13.24
CA ALA A 64 -1.22 27.90 -13.68
C ALA A 64 -1.87 28.77 -12.58
N LEU A 65 -2.57 28.16 -11.62
CA LEU A 65 -3.19 28.86 -10.47
C LEU A 65 -2.26 28.95 -9.26
N ALA A 66 -1.40 27.96 -9.06
CA ALA A 66 -0.40 27.94 -7.99
C ALA A 66 0.69 29.01 -8.22
N ALA A 67 1.14 29.18 -9.47
CA ALA A 67 2.12 30.21 -9.83
C ALA A 67 1.68 31.65 -9.50
N ALA A 68 0.37 31.93 -9.43
CA ALA A 68 -0.17 33.22 -9.01
C ALA A 68 -0.23 33.39 -7.48
N THR A 69 -0.21 32.29 -6.73
CA THR A 69 -0.33 32.27 -5.26
C THR A 69 1.06 32.22 -4.57
N ASP A 70 2.05 31.59 -5.22
CA ASP A 70 3.45 31.50 -4.74
C ASP A 70 4.15 32.87 -4.60
N ALA A 71 3.67 33.91 -5.28
CA ALA A 71 4.21 35.27 -5.16
C ALA A 71 3.76 35.99 -3.87
N ALA A 72 2.77 35.48 -3.13
CA ALA A 72 2.14 36.18 -2.01
C ALA A 72 2.43 35.57 -0.62
N THR A 73 2.87 34.30 -0.51
CA THR A 73 2.94 33.61 0.80
C THR A 73 4.26 32.93 1.16
N GLY A 74 5.33 33.06 0.36
CA GLY A 74 6.66 32.55 0.73
C GLY A 74 6.70 31.03 1.04
N THR A 75 5.77 30.27 0.47
CA THR A 75 5.64 28.83 0.69
C THR A 75 6.59 28.08 -0.25
N ALA A 76 7.20 26.99 0.24
CA ALA A 76 8.17 26.19 -0.51
C ALA A 76 7.58 25.68 -1.84
N PRO A 77 8.42 25.50 -2.89
CA PRO A 77 7.94 25.25 -4.25
C PRO A 77 7.08 23.97 -4.32
N VAL A 78 6.05 23.98 -5.17
CA VAL A 78 5.15 22.84 -5.47
C VAL A 78 5.88 21.51 -5.74
N ALA A 79 7.13 21.56 -6.21
CA ALA A 79 7.99 20.39 -6.40
C ALA A 79 8.41 19.70 -5.07
N ALA A 80 8.54 20.46 -3.98
CA ALA A 80 8.90 19.93 -2.66
C ALA A 80 7.79 19.04 -2.10
N ASP A 81 6.52 19.43 -2.23
CA ASP A 81 5.39 18.62 -1.77
C ASP A 81 5.21 17.32 -2.56
N GLY A 82 5.43 17.35 -3.89
CA GLY A 82 5.43 16.15 -4.72
C GLY A 82 6.51 15.14 -4.28
N LEU A 83 7.72 15.61 -4.01
CA LEU A 83 8.83 14.76 -3.53
C LEU A 83 8.54 14.16 -2.15
N ARG A 84 7.82 14.87 -1.28
CA ARG A 84 7.42 14.37 0.05
C ARG A 84 6.47 13.18 -0.05
N PHE A 85 5.48 13.23 -0.94
CA PHE A 85 4.58 12.09 -1.16
C PHE A 85 5.31 10.87 -1.73
N VAL A 86 6.27 11.08 -2.63
CA VAL A 86 7.10 9.99 -3.18
C VAL A 86 7.99 9.39 -2.09
N ALA A 87 8.62 10.21 -1.25
CA ALA A 87 9.45 9.75 -0.14
C ALA A 87 8.63 8.92 0.88
N ALA A 88 7.42 9.37 1.23
CA ALA A 88 6.51 8.62 2.10
C ALA A 88 6.09 7.27 1.48
N ALA A 89 5.74 7.25 0.19
CA ALA A 89 5.37 6.01 -0.50
C ALA A 89 6.54 5.00 -0.56
N LEU A 90 7.75 5.47 -0.86
CA LEU A 90 8.95 4.61 -0.93
C LEU A 90 9.33 4.05 0.45
N SER A 91 9.21 4.83 1.52
CA SER A 91 9.54 4.40 2.88
C SER A 91 8.71 3.19 3.32
N THR A 92 7.38 3.27 3.22
CA THR A 92 6.49 2.12 3.54
C THR A 92 6.66 0.99 2.51
N GLY A 93 6.77 1.32 1.22
CA GLY A 93 6.86 0.32 0.15
C GLY A 93 8.08 -0.59 0.28
N MET A 94 9.28 -0.02 0.47
CA MET A 94 10.50 -0.82 0.61
C MET A 94 10.56 -1.58 1.94
N SER A 95 10.07 -0.96 3.02
CA SER A 95 10.00 -1.60 4.34
C SER A 95 9.09 -2.84 4.34
N THR A 96 7.89 -2.74 3.73
CA THR A 96 6.95 -3.86 3.65
C THR A 96 7.43 -5.00 2.77
N ILE A 97 8.21 -4.74 1.72
CA ILE A 97 8.85 -5.79 0.92
C ILE A 97 9.85 -6.59 1.77
N GLY A 98 10.74 -5.90 2.50
CA GLY A 98 11.72 -6.56 3.36
C GLY A 98 11.07 -7.35 4.50
N ALA A 99 10.07 -6.76 5.15
CA ALA A 99 9.29 -7.42 6.19
C ALA A 99 8.55 -8.65 5.65
N GLY A 100 7.94 -8.57 4.45
CA GLY A 100 7.23 -9.68 3.83
C GLY A 100 8.13 -10.90 3.56
N ILE A 101 9.37 -10.67 3.11
CA ILE A 101 10.36 -11.75 2.89
C ILE A 101 10.76 -12.40 4.22
N ALA A 102 11.04 -11.59 5.25
CA ALA A 102 11.41 -12.08 6.57
C ALA A 102 10.26 -12.88 7.22
N VAL A 103 9.04 -12.35 7.17
CA VAL A 103 7.83 -12.98 7.71
C VAL A 103 7.52 -14.28 6.99
N ALA A 104 7.64 -14.35 5.66
CA ALA A 104 7.38 -15.59 4.91
C ALA A 104 8.29 -16.74 5.38
N SER A 105 9.57 -16.46 5.62
CA SER A 105 10.52 -17.43 6.16
C SER A 105 10.20 -17.81 7.61
N ALA A 106 10.06 -16.81 8.50
CA ALA A 106 9.80 -17.03 9.92
C ALA A 106 8.48 -17.77 10.17
N ALA A 107 7.41 -17.40 9.46
CA ALA A 107 6.09 -18.03 9.60
C ALA A 107 6.10 -19.49 9.10
N SER A 108 6.82 -19.79 8.02
CA SER A 108 6.92 -21.17 7.51
C SER A 108 7.63 -22.11 8.49
N ALA A 109 8.73 -21.64 9.11
CA ALA A 109 9.45 -22.38 10.14
C ALA A 109 8.61 -22.53 11.42
N ALA A 110 7.93 -21.46 11.83
CA ALA A 110 7.03 -21.46 12.98
C ALA A 110 5.90 -22.48 12.82
N LEU A 111 5.23 -22.52 11.67
CA LEU A 111 4.17 -23.47 11.38
C LEU A 111 4.67 -24.92 11.29
N GLY A 112 5.88 -25.12 10.75
CA GLY A 112 6.53 -26.43 10.72
C GLY A 112 6.80 -26.96 12.13
N ALA A 113 7.41 -26.14 12.99
CA ALA A 113 7.70 -26.52 14.37
C ALA A 113 6.41 -26.69 15.20
N LEU A 114 5.37 -25.88 14.94
CA LEU A 114 4.05 -26.02 15.55
C LEU A 114 3.40 -27.38 15.26
N SER A 115 3.70 -27.97 14.10
CA SER A 115 3.21 -29.30 13.75
C SER A 115 3.85 -30.42 14.59
N GLU A 116 5.04 -30.18 15.16
CA GLU A 116 5.74 -31.14 16.03
C GLU A 116 5.40 -30.91 17.50
N ASP A 117 5.33 -29.65 17.95
CA ASP A 117 4.94 -29.31 19.31
C ASP A 117 4.00 -28.09 19.35
N SER A 118 2.75 -28.35 19.72
CA SER A 118 1.74 -27.29 19.91
C SER A 118 2.12 -26.28 21.01
N LYS A 119 3.00 -26.64 21.95
CA LYS A 119 3.36 -25.83 23.11
C LYS A 119 4.33 -24.70 22.79
N ILE A 120 5.01 -24.74 21.64
CA ILE A 120 5.95 -23.69 21.21
C ILE A 120 5.29 -22.55 20.42
N MET A 121 3.97 -22.63 20.16
CA MET A 121 3.19 -21.66 19.40
C MET A 121 3.43 -20.21 19.84
N GLY A 122 3.38 -19.95 21.14
CA GLY A 122 3.56 -18.60 21.69
C GLY A 122 4.97 -18.03 21.46
N LYS A 123 6.02 -18.87 21.51
CA LYS A 123 7.40 -18.43 21.25
C LYS A 123 7.62 -18.16 19.76
N ALA A 124 7.03 -18.99 18.91
CA ALA A 124 7.13 -18.85 17.47
C ALA A 124 6.43 -17.57 16.96
N LEU A 125 5.27 -17.22 17.53
CA LEU A 125 4.57 -15.97 17.21
C LEU A 125 5.37 -14.71 17.52
N ILE A 126 6.22 -14.71 18.55
CA ILE A 126 7.04 -13.55 18.91
C ILE A 126 8.04 -13.24 17.78
N PHE A 127 8.69 -14.25 17.20
CA PHE A 127 9.64 -14.04 16.10
C PHE A 127 8.96 -13.52 14.84
N VAL A 128 7.74 -13.98 14.54
CA VAL A 128 6.95 -13.47 13.42
C VAL A 128 6.52 -12.02 13.67
N ALA A 129 6.04 -11.71 14.88
CA ALA A 129 5.62 -10.35 15.24
C ALA A 129 6.79 -9.35 15.23
N LEU A 130 8.00 -9.77 15.64
CA LEU A 130 9.19 -8.92 15.53
C LEU A 130 9.57 -8.63 14.08
N ALA A 131 9.39 -9.59 13.17
CA ALA A 131 9.60 -9.36 11.74
C ALA A 131 8.55 -8.38 11.15
N GLU A 132 7.30 -8.48 11.59
CA GLU A 132 6.23 -7.55 11.19
C GLU A 132 6.48 -6.12 11.72
N GLY A 133 7.11 -5.97 12.88
CA GLY A 133 7.49 -4.67 13.44
C GLY A 133 8.31 -3.79 12.49
N VAL A 134 9.11 -4.41 11.61
CA VAL A 134 9.88 -3.68 10.58
C VAL A 134 8.97 -2.93 9.60
N ALA A 135 7.83 -3.52 9.23
CA ALA A 135 6.84 -2.87 8.35
C ALA A 135 6.17 -1.67 9.03
N LEU A 136 5.86 -1.79 10.32
CA LEU A 136 5.25 -0.72 11.10
C LEU A 136 6.20 0.48 11.26
N TYR A 137 7.50 0.24 11.41
CA TYR A 137 8.48 1.33 11.41
C TYR A 137 8.51 2.09 10.08
N GLY A 138 8.41 1.41 8.92
CA GLY A 138 8.32 2.08 7.62
C GLY A 138 7.07 2.96 7.49
N MET A 139 5.94 2.47 7.99
CA MET A 139 4.69 3.23 8.04
C MET A 139 4.79 4.43 8.99
N LEU A 140 5.39 4.27 10.16
CA LEU A 140 5.63 5.35 11.12
C LEU A 140 6.48 6.48 10.51
N ILE A 141 7.58 6.13 9.83
CA ILE A 141 8.42 7.12 9.14
C ILE A 141 7.64 7.82 8.03
N SER A 142 6.76 7.11 7.33
CA SER A 142 5.89 7.72 6.31
C SER A 142 4.93 8.75 6.91
N PHE A 143 4.33 8.48 8.07
CA PHE A 143 3.54 9.48 8.79
C PHE A 143 4.37 10.67 9.26
N MET A 144 5.62 10.46 9.69
CA MET A 144 6.52 11.55 10.05
C MET A 144 6.84 12.44 8.83
N ILE A 145 7.04 11.86 7.64
CA ILE A 145 7.31 12.62 6.40
C ILE A 145 6.07 13.44 5.97
N LEU A 146 4.89 12.85 6.08
CA LEU A 146 3.63 13.50 5.70
C LEU A 146 3.20 14.60 6.69
N ASN A 147 3.63 14.50 7.96
CA ASN A 147 3.32 15.46 9.02
C ASN A 147 4.49 16.43 9.32
N ALA A 148 5.60 16.32 8.60
CA ALA A 148 6.71 17.29 8.66
C ALA A 148 6.35 18.63 8.01
#